data_AF-A0A233SJ77-F1
#
_entry.id   AF-A0A233SJ77-F1
#
_cell.length_a   1.000
_cell.length_b   1.000
_cell.length_c   1.000
_cell.angle_alpha   90.00
_cell.angle_beta   90.00
_cell.angle_gamma   90.00
#
_symmetry.space_group_name_H-M   'P 1'
#
loop_
_entity.id
_entity.type
_entity.pdbx_description
1 polymer ?
#
loop_
_entity_poly.entity_id
_entity_poly.type
_entity_poly.pdbx_seq_one_letter_code
_entity_poly.pdbx_strand_id
1 'polypeptide(L)'
;MDLERYVTLGGDPDWANRQLVYLHQLGGRFDQALAEADTADTRCAVHLLTGNWSLARRAAEEELATDKLWGLWHLALAVSGEEGTTAARPLWARLAHEARRPDAYSPQVHAYMEAAISAALQAWSELDTWLHRVLTSYDWPYKASLADCLDILLHSPGIDRARLAPRLARVVAARDAMRARYAE
;
A
#
# COMPACT_ATOMS: atom_id res chain seq x y z
N MET A 1 -15.98 -5.54 -15.23
CA MET A 1 -15.55 -6.94 -14.98
C MET A 1 -16.54 -7.54 -14.00
N ASP A 2 -17.08 -8.72 -14.30
CA ASP A 2 -18.03 -9.41 -13.44
C ASP A 2 -17.26 -10.39 -12.54
N LEU A 3 -17.05 -10.00 -11.28
CA LEU A 3 -16.26 -10.77 -10.31
C LEU A 3 -17.00 -12.03 -9.85
N GLU A 4 -18.33 -11.98 -9.75
CA GLU A 4 -19.17 -13.13 -9.39
C GLU A 4 -19.10 -14.21 -10.47
N ARG A 5 -19.17 -13.79 -11.74
CA ARG A 5 -18.97 -14.71 -12.87
C ARG A 5 -17.55 -15.27 -12.93
N TYR A 6 -16.52 -14.48 -12.60
CA TYR A 6 -15.14 -14.98 -12.53
C TYR A 6 -14.98 -16.11 -11.51
N VAL A 7 -15.51 -15.94 -10.30
CA VAL A 7 -15.48 -16.97 -9.25
C VAL A 7 -16.29 -18.20 -9.67
N THR A 8 -17.48 -18.00 -10.25
CA THR A 8 -18.34 -19.09 -10.74
C THR A 8 -17.65 -19.94 -11.81
N LEU A 9 -16.75 -19.35 -12.60
CA LEU A 9 -15.95 -20.03 -13.61
C LEU A 9 -14.68 -20.70 -13.06
N GLY A 10 -14.53 -20.79 -11.73
CA GLY A 10 -13.38 -21.42 -11.06
C GLY A 10 -12.19 -20.49 -10.83
N GLY A 11 -12.41 -19.16 -10.89
CA GLY A 11 -11.41 -18.17 -10.53
C GLY A 11 -11.08 -18.16 -9.03
N ASP A 12 -9.98 -17.50 -8.67
CA ASP A 12 -9.53 -17.36 -7.28
C ASP A 12 -10.48 -16.42 -6.49
N PRO A 13 -11.21 -16.92 -5.48
CA PRO A 13 -12.14 -16.12 -4.68
C PRO A 13 -11.44 -15.04 -3.85
N ASP A 14 -10.22 -15.29 -3.34
CA ASP A 14 -9.48 -14.31 -2.54
C ASP A 14 -8.97 -13.17 -3.42
N TRP A 15 -8.59 -13.48 -4.66
CA TRP A 15 -8.30 -12.45 -5.66
C TRP A 15 -9.53 -11.61 -5.97
N ALA A 16 -10.69 -12.25 -6.19
CA ALA A 16 -11.93 -11.54 -6.50
C ALA A 16 -12.38 -10.63 -5.35
N ASN A 17 -12.28 -11.10 -4.11
CA ASN A 17 -12.55 -10.32 -2.90
C ASN A 17 -11.66 -9.07 -2.83
N ARG A 18 -10.34 -9.24 -3.00
CA ARG A 18 -9.38 -8.13 -3.06
C ARG A 18 -9.73 -7.10 -4.13
N GLN A 19 -10.13 -7.54 -5.32
CA GLN A 19 -10.54 -6.61 -6.38
C GLN A 19 -11.82 -5.85 -6.03
N LEU A 20 -12.82 -6.52 -5.44
CA LEU A 20 -14.07 -5.88 -5.03
C LEU A 20 -13.81 -4.80 -3.97
N VAL A 21 -13.08 -5.14 -2.90
CA VAL A 21 -12.69 -4.21 -1.84
C VAL A 21 -11.93 -3.02 -2.42
N TYR A 22 -10.95 -3.28 -3.31
CA TYR A 22 -10.18 -2.22 -3.97
C TYR A 22 -11.07 -1.27 -4.79
N LEU A 23 -12.04 -1.79 -5.55
CA LEU A 23 -12.98 -0.96 -6.31
C LEU A 23 -13.87 -0.08 -5.41
N HIS A 24 -14.24 -0.56 -4.22
CA HIS A 24 -14.95 0.25 -3.23
C HIS A 24 -14.05 1.35 -2.64
N GLN A 25 -12.80 1.04 -2.30
CA GLN A 25 -11.81 2.01 -1.80
C GLN A 25 -11.58 3.15 -2.81
N LEU A 26 -11.37 2.83 -4.09
CA LEU A 26 -11.20 3.83 -5.15
C LEU A 26 -12.41 4.74 -5.34
N GLY A 27 -13.61 4.24 -5.00
CA GLY A 27 -14.85 4.99 -5.00
C GLY A 27 -15.14 5.77 -3.72
N GLY A 28 -14.23 5.76 -2.73
CA GLY A 28 -14.44 6.35 -1.40
C GLY A 28 -15.52 5.64 -0.57
N ARG A 29 -15.94 4.45 -0.98
CA ARG A 29 -17.03 3.65 -0.40
C ARG A 29 -16.50 2.73 0.70
N PHE A 30 -15.87 3.30 1.74
CA PHE A 30 -15.13 2.54 2.75
C PHE A 30 -16.01 1.61 3.60
N ASP A 31 -17.26 2.00 3.90
CA ASP A 31 -18.19 1.13 4.62
C ASP A 31 -18.53 -0.13 3.82
N GLN A 32 -18.78 0.03 2.51
CA GLN A 32 -18.98 -1.12 1.63
C GLN A 32 -17.68 -1.93 1.46
N ALA A 33 -16.53 -1.26 1.35
CA ALA A 33 -15.24 -1.96 1.27
C ALA A 33 -14.99 -2.84 2.50
N LEU A 34 -15.35 -2.36 3.70
CA LEU A 34 -15.19 -3.12 4.93
C LEU A 34 -16.20 -4.26 5.05
N ALA A 35 -17.45 -4.05 4.62
CA ALA A 35 -18.49 -5.08 4.63
C ALA A 35 -18.12 -6.27 3.73
N GLU A 36 -17.41 -6.01 2.64
CA GLU A 36 -16.93 -7.02 1.70
C GLU A 36 -15.52 -7.55 2.04
N ALA A 37 -14.85 -7.08 3.10
CA ALA A 37 -13.47 -7.46 3.41
C ALA A 37 -13.39 -8.79 4.18
N ASP A 38 -13.23 -9.89 3.45
CA ASP A 38 -13.29 -11.25 4.02
C ASP A 38 -11.94 -11.71 4.60
N THR A 39 -10.85 -11.18 4.08
CA THR A 39 -9.47 -11.59 4.43
C THR A 39 -8.80 -10.58 5.35
N ALA A 40 -7.74 -11.01 6.05
CA ALA A 40 -7.00 -10.13 6.95
C ALA A 40 -6.34 -8.96 6.20
N ASP A 41 -5.81 -9.20 5.00
CA ASP A 41 -5.18 -8.16 4.17
C ASP A 41 -6.18 -7.10 3.71
N THR A 42 -7.37 -7.52 3.25
CA THR A 42 -8.41 -6.57 2.79
C THR A 42 -8.96 -5.72 3.93
N ARG A 43 -9.21 -6.33 5.11
CA ARG A 43 -9.59 -5.59 6.31
C ARG A 43 -8.51 -4.60 6.72
N CYS A 44 -7.25 -5.04 6.71
CA CYS A 44 -6.13 -4.17 7.06
C CYS A 44 -6.04 -2.96 6.13
N ALA A 45 -6.10 -3.18 4.82
CA ALA A 45 -6.06 -2.10 3.83
C ALA A 45 -7.15 -1.06 4.07
N VAL A 46 -8.40 -1.47 4.33
CA VAL A 46 -9.49 -0.53 4.63
C VAL A 46 -9.25 0.22 5.95
N HIS A 47 -8.79 -0.47 7.00
CA HIS A 47 -8.49 0.18 8.28
C HIS A 47 -7.34 1.18 8.20
N LEU A 48 -6.32 0.90 7.39
CA LEU A 48 -5.22 1.84 7.13
C LEU A 48 -5.72 3.12 6.47
N LEU A 49 -6.52 3.00 5.40
CA LEU A 49 -7.07 4.15 4.67
C LEU A 49 -8.05 5.00 5.50
N THR A 50 -8.68 4.40 6.51
CA THR A 50 -9.64 5.08 7.39
C THR A 50 -9.03 5.54 8.71
N GLY A 51 -7.72 5.34 8.92
CA GLY A 51 -7.02 5.75 10.13
C GLY A 51 -7.37 4.93 11.39
N ASN A 52 -7.98 3.75 11.22
CA ASN A 52 -8.35 2.86 12.31
C ASN A 52 -7.14 2.00 12.74
N TRP A 53 -6.08 2.64 13.23
CA TRP A 53 -4.76 2.02 13.36
C TRP A 53 -4.70 0.76 14.23
N SER A 54 -5.40 0.74 15.36
CA SER A 54 -5.40 -0.43 16.24
C SER A 54 -6.09 -1.64 15.58
N LEU A 55 -7.11 -1.41 14.75
CA LEU A 55 -7.75 -2.47 13.96
C LEU A 55 -6.86 -2.90 12.79
N ALA A 56 -6.20 -1.95 12.11
CA ALA A 56 -5.22 -2.24 11.07
C ALA A 56 -4.07 -3.11 11.62
N ARG A 57 -3.55 -2.79 12.81
CA ARG A 57 -2.48 -3.57 13.46
C ARG A 57 -2.92 -5.02 13.70
N ARG A 58 -4.10 -5.24 14.26
CA ARG A 58 -4.62 -6.60 14.52
C ARG A 58 -4.77 -7.39 13.23
N ALA A 59 -5.33 -6.78 12.18
CA ALA A 59 -5.47 -7.42 10.89
C ALA A 59 -4.10 -7.74 10.24
N ALA A 60 -3.12 -6.84 10.37
CA ALA A 60 -1.76 -7.08 9.87
C ALA A 60 -1.04 -8.22 10.62
N GLU A 61 -1.27 -8.36 11.92
CA GLU A 61 -0.76 -9.47 12.72
C GLU A 61 -1.38 -10.82 12.31
N GLU A 62 -2.69 -10.84 12.00
CA GLU A 62 -3.37 -12.01 11.43
C GLU A 62 -2.79 -12.38 10.05
N GLU A 63 -2.59 -11.40 9.19
CA GLU A 63 -2.01 -11.59 7.85
C GLU A 63 -0.55 -12.08 7.93
N LEU A 64 0.23 -11.61 8.90
CA LEU A 64 1.62 -12.04 9.09
C LEU A 64 1.75 -13.57 9.27
N ALA A 65 0.70 -14.25 9.73
CA ALA A 65 0.67 -15.69 9.89
C ALA A 65 0.55 -16.45 8.55
N THR A 66 0.00 -15.83 7.51
CA THR A 66 -0.23 -16.44 6.19
C THR A 66 0.67 -15.85 5.11
N ASP A 67 0.93 -14.54 5.17
CA ASP A 67 1.83 -13.80 4.30
C ASP A 67 2.76 -12.90 5.13
N LYS A 68 3.99 -13.41 5.33
CA LYS A 68 4.99 -12.72 6.14
C LYS A 68 5.36 -11.34 5.58
N LEU A 69 5.40 -11.20 4.26
CA LEU A 69 5.89 -9.98 3.63
C LEU A 69 4.82 -8.89 3.70
N TRP A 70 3.60 -9.20 3.26
CA TRP A 70 2.49 -8.24 3.25
C TRP A 70 1.97 -7.93 4.65
N GLY A 71 1.93 -8.92 5.55
CA GLY A 71 1.63 -8.67 6.96
C GLY A 71 2.64 -7.72 7.62
N LEU A 72 3.94 -7.86 7.31
CA LEU A 72 4.96 -6.96 7.85
C LEU A 72 4.87 -5.55 7.23
N TRP A 73 4.54 -5.45 5.95
CA TRP A 73 4.26 -4.19 5.27
C TRP A 73 3.10 -3.43 5.93
N HIS A 74 1.97 -4.09 6.11
CA HIS A 74 0.79 -3.49 6.73
C HIS A 74 1.01 -3.13 8.19
N LEU A 75 1.73 -3.99 8.94
CA LEU A 75 2.08 -3.71 10.33
C LEU A 75 2.97 -2.46 10.45
N ALA A 76 3.94 -2.30 9.54
CA ALA A 76 4.81 -1.13 9.53
C ALA A 76 4.03 0.16 9.22
N LEU A 77 3.06 0.13 8.31
CA LEU A 77 2.17 1.26 8.04
C LEU A 77 1.28 1.60 9.24
N ALA A 78 0.64 0.60 9.86
CA ALA A 78 -0.23 0.80 11.01
C ALA A 78 0.51 1.46 12.20
N VAL A 79 1.71 0.94 12.52
CA VAL A 79 2.56 1.52 13.57
C VAL A 79 3.05 2.91 13.18
N SER A 80 3.37 3.15 11.90
CA SER A 80 3.75 4.50 11.44
C SER A 80 2.61 5.50 11.63
N GLY A 81 1.38 5.12 11.25
CA GLY A 81 0.18 5.96 11.39
C GLY A 81 -0.13 6.30 12.84
N GLU A 82 -0.05 5.32 13.76
CA GLU A 82 -0.43 5.51 15.17
C GLU A 82 0.68 6.13 16.02
N GLU A 83 1.89 5.57 15.93
CA GLU A 83 2.99 5.86 16.86
C GLU A 83 4.12 6.67 16.20
N GLY A 84 4.08 6.80 14.86
CA GLY A 84 5.07 7.55 14.10
C GLY A 84 6.17 6.69 13.47
N THR A 85 6.87 7.31 12.52
CA THR A 85 7.88 6.62 11.69
C THR A 85 9.10 6.17 12.50
N THR A 86 9.40 6.85 13.61
CA THR A 86 10.48 6.45 14.52
C THR A 86 10.17 5.11 15.21
N ALA A 87 8.94 4.94 15.72
CA ALA A 87 8.50 3.70 16.35
C ALA A 87 8.43 2.55 15.34
N ALA A 88 7.96 2.82 14.12
CA ALA A 88 7.88 1.83 13.06
C ALA A 88 9.24 1.48 12.41
N ARG A 89 10.31 2.23 12.68
CA ARG A 89 11.62 2.07 12.01
C ARG A 89 12.17 0.64 12.02
N PRO A 90 12.10 -0.14 13.12
CA PRO A 90 12.56 -1.52 13.13
C PRO A 90 11.76 -2.42 12.19
N LEU A 91 10.45 -2.17 12.03
CA LEU A 91 9.58 -2.92 11.12
C LEU A 91 9.94 -2.63 9.66
N TRP A 92 10.15 -1.36 9.31
CA TRP A 92 10.62 -0.95 7.99
C TRP A 92 12.00 -1.53 7.65
N ALA A 93 12.92 -1.55 8.60
CA ALA A 93 14.24 -2.16 8.42
C ALA A 93 14.16 -3.68 8.22
N ARG A 94 13.30 -4.36 9.00
CA ARG A 94 13.04 -5.80 8.83
C ARG A 94 12.40 -6.08 7.47
N LEU A 95 11.46 -5.25 7.05
CA LEU A 95 10.80 -5.37 5.75
C LEU A 95 11.81 -5.22 4.60
N ALA A 96 12.70 -4.22 4.69
CA ALA A 96 13.79 -4.04 3.74
C ALA A 96 14.71 -5.26 3.65
N HIS A 97 14.91 -5.99 4.74
CA HIS A 97 15.68 -7.23 4.74
C HIS A 97 14.94 -8.36 4.01
N GLU A 98 13.65 -8.56 4.31
CA GLU A 98 12.83 -9.60 3.68
C GLU A 98 12.63 -9.33 2.18
N ALA A 99 12.49 -8.05 1.81
CA ALA A 99 12.29 -7.54 0.46
C ALA A 99 13.45 -7.82 -0.52
N ARG A 100 14.66 -8.07 -0.01
CA ARG A 100 15.86 -8.31 -0.83
C ARG A 100 15.96 -9.75 -1.35
N ARG A 101 15.00 -10.62 -1.05
CA ARG A 101 15.01 -11.99 -1.53
C ARG A 101 14.68 -12.04 -3.04
N PRO A 102 15.51 -12.67 -3.89
CA PRO A 102 15.43 -12.56 -5.36
C PRO A 102 14.09 -12.97 -5.98
N ASP A 103 13.36 -13.88 -5.35
CA ASP A 103 12.13 -14.47 -5.89
C ASP A 103 10.86 -14.03 -5.15
N ALA A 104 10.95 -12.99 -4.32
CA ALA A 104 9.83 -12.61 -3.47
C ALA A 104 8.64 -12.02 -4.24
N TYR A 105 8.90 -11.30 -5.36
CA TYR A 105 7.85 -10.60 -6.12
C TYR A 105 8.38 -9.97 -7.42
N SER A 106 7.46 -9.44 -8.23
CA SER A 106 7.77 -8.79 -9.51
C SER A 106 8.64 -7.53 -9.34
N PRO A 107 9.40 -7.11 -10.36
CA PRO A 107 10.18 -5.87 -10.32
C PRO A 107 9.36 -4.61 -9.99
N GLN A 108 8.09 -4.59 -10.38
CA GLN A 108 7.16 -3.50 -10.11
C GLN A 108 6.81 -3.43 -8.61
N VAL A 109 6.48 -4.57 -8.01
CA VAL A 109 6.26 -4.66 -6.55
C VAL A 109 7.53 -4.27 -5.80
N HIS A 110 8.70 -4.69 -6.28
CA HIS A 110 9.98 -4.30 -5.69
C HIS A 110 10.18 -2.79 -5.67
N ALA A 111 9.99 -2.12 -6.81
CA ALA A 111 10.14 -0.68 -6.90
C ALA A 111 9.13 0.07 -6.03
N TYR A 112 7.90 -0.42 -5.96
CA TYR A 112 6.85 0.10 -5.08
C TYR A 112 7.25 -0.01 -3.60
N MET A 113 7.67 -1.19 -3.15
CA MET A 113 8.02 -1.42 -1.75
C MET A 113 9.24 -0.61 -1.33
N GLU A 114 10.29 -0.61 -2.15
CA GLU A 114 11.52 0.13 -1.90
C GLU A 114 11.28 1.65 -1.84
N ALA A 115 10.35 2.18 -2.64
CA ALA A 115 9.94 3.58 -2.53
C ALA A 115 9.35 3.88 -1.14
N ALA A 116 8.35 3.13 -0.68
CA ALA A 116 7.75 3.40 0.63
C ALA A 116 8.71 3.15 1.80
N ILE A 117 9.53 2.09 1.74
CA ILE A 117 10.58 1.82 2.73
C ILE A 117 11.55 3.00 2.81
N SER A 118 12.02 3.49 1.66
CA SER A 118 12.92 4.64 1.61
C SER A 118 12.28 5.90 2.17
N ALA A 119 10.99 6.13 1.92
CA ALA A 119 10.25 7.25 2.51
C ALA A 119 10.15 7.14 4.03
N ALA A 120 9.73 5.98 4.56
CA ALA A 120 9.58 5.76 5.99
C ALA A 120 10.91 5.84 6.75
N LEU A 121 12.01 5.37 6.12
CA LEU A 121 13.36 5.46 6.67
C LEU A 121 14.05 6.81 6.43
N GLN A 122 13.38 7.73 5.70
CA GLN A 122 13.90 9.05 5.31
C GLN A 122 15.20 8.99 4.48
N ALA A 123 15.33 7.92 3.67
CA ALA A 123 16.41 7.72 2.71
C ALA A 123 16.08 8.42 1.39
N TRP A 124 16.23 9.76 1.38
CA TRP A 124 15.66 10.60 0.33
C TRP A 124 16.23 10.37 -1.07
N SER A 125 17.53 10.06 -1.17
CA SER A 125 18.18 9.81 -2.47
C SER A 125 17.71 8.49 -3.08
N GLU A 126 17.57 7.48 -2.24
CA GLU A 126 17.05 6.16 -2.58
C GLU A 126 15.58 6.28 -2.99
N LEU A 127 14.78 7.02 -2.21
CA LEU A 127 13.39 7.30 -2.54
C LEU A 127 13.25 7.91 -3.93
N ASP A 128 14.05 8.93 -4.27
CA ASP A 128 13.98 9.57 -5.59
C ASP A 128 14.33 8.59 -6.73
N THR A 129 15.28 7.68 -6.49
CA THR A 129 15.66 6.64 -7.44
C THR A 129 14.51 5.65 -7.68
N TRP A 130 13.86 5.19 -6.60
CA TRP A 130 12.75 4.25 -6.69
C TRP A 130 11.49 4.89 -7.25
N LEU A 131 11.19 6.13 -6.87
CA LEU A 131 10.11 6.91 -7.45
C LEU A 131 10.28 7.07 -8.96
N HIS A 132 11.49 7.30 -9.46
CA HIS A 132 11.70 7.36 -10.91
C HIS A 132 11.27 6.06 -11.60
N ARG A 133 11.59 4.90 -11.02
CA ARG A 133 11.18 3.58 -11.57
C ARG A 133 9.66 3.37 -11.50
N VAL A 134 9.03 3.72 -10.38
CA VAL A 134 7.57 3.59 -10.24
C VAL A 134 6.85 4.56 -11.17
N LEU A 135 7.34 5.80 -11.31
CA LEU A 135 6.68 6.82 -12.14
C LEU A 135 6.76 6.50 -13.64
N THR A 136 7.83 5.83 -14.09
CA THR A 136 8.03 5.43 -15.48
C THR A 136 7.32 4.13 -15.87
N SER A 137 6.83 3.34 -14.90
CA SER A 137 6.03 2.14 -15.19
C SER A 137 4.62 2.49 -15.66
N TYR A 138 3.97 1.60 -16.42
CA TYR A 138 2.59 1.76 -16.91
C TYR A 138 1.52 1.24 -15.96
N ASP A 139 1.84 1.01 -14.69
CA ASP A 139 0.95 0.31 -13.77
C ASP A 139 0.20 1.30 -12.86
N TRP A 140 -1.11 1.48 -13.09
CA TRP A 140 -1.94 2.41 -12.33
C TRP A 140 -2.15 1.95 -10.88
N PRO A 141 -2.54 0.69 -10.61
CA PRO A 141 -2.67 0.16 -9.26
C PRO A 141 -1.48 0.49 -8.34
N TYR A 142 -0.24 0.23 -8.79
CA TYR A 142 0.93 0.50 -7.95
C TYR A 142 1.16 2.00 -7.68
N LYS A 143 0.81 2.89 -8.61
CA LYS A 143 0.87 4.35 -8.36
C LYS A 143 -0.20 4.78 -7.37
N ALA A 144 -1.41 4.21 -7.45
CA ALA A 144 -2.49 4.49 -6.52
C ALA A 144 -2.13 4.02 -5.11
N SER A 145 -1.75 2.75 -4.95
CA SER A 145 -1.33 2.20 -3.66
C SER A 145 -0.13 2.95 -3.07
N LEU A 146 0.83 3.37 -3.90
CA LEU A 146 1.97 4.17 -3.42
C LEU A 146 1.53 5.54 -2.92
N ALA A 147 0.61 6.22 -3.64
CA ALA A 147 0.08 7.50 -3.19
C ALA A 147 -0.56 7.37 -1.80
N ASP A 148 -1.38 6.34 -1.59
CA ASP A 148 -2.04 6.10 -0.31
C ASP A 148 -1.02 5.82 0.81
N CYS A 149 0.00 5.02 0.54
CA CYS A 149 1.04 4.71 1.52
C CYS A 149 1.89 5.93 1.88
N LEU A 150 2.27 6.75 0.90
CA LEU A 150 3.01 7.99 1.14
C LEU A 150 2.14 9.03 1.85
N ASP A 151 0.82 9.02 1.65
CA ASP A 151 -0.11 9.89 2.37
C ASP A 151 -0.22 9.50 3.85
N ILE A 152 -0.33 8.20 4.15
CA ILE A 152 -0.26 7.69 5.54
C ILE A 152 1.04 8.17 6.19
N LEU A 153 2.19 7.95 5.52
CA LEU A 153 3.50 8.34 6.03
C LEU A 153 3.66 9.86 6.21
N LEU A 154 3.06 10.69 5.34
CA LEU A 154 3.10 12.14 5.45
C LEU A 154 2.37 12.64 6.71
N HIS A 155 1.31 11.95 7.11
CA HIS A 155 0.53 12.27 8.29
C HIS A 155 1.09 11.64 9.58
N SER A 156 1.91 10.60 9.46
CA SER A 156 2.60 9.95 10.58
C SER A 156 3.46 10.93 11.41
N PRO A 157 3.49 10.80 12.75
CA PRO A 157 4.42 11.53 13.60
C PRO A 157 5.89 11.28 13.24
N GLY A 158 6.71 12.34 13.23
CA GLY A 158 8.17 12.23 13.05
C GLY A 158 8.68 12.19 11.60
N ILE A 159 7.81 12.21 10.60
CA ILE A 159 8.20 12.31 9.19
C ILE A 159 8.64 13.75 8.83
N ASP A 160 9.66 13.89 7.95
CA ASP A 160 9.98 15.17 7.32
C ASP A 160 8.94 15.48 6.23
N ARG A 161 7.87 16.18 6.63
CA ARG A 161 6.78 16.59 5.74
C ARG A 161 7.26 17.49 4.60
N ALA A 162 8.23 18.36 4.85
CA ALA A 162 8.73 19.30 3.84
C ALA A 162 9.42 18.55 2.69
N ARG A 163 10.07 17.42 2.98
CA ARG A 163 10.65 16.56 1.96
C ARG A 163 9.65 15.60 1.33
N LEU A 164 8.72 15.03 2.10
CA LEU A 164 7.81 14.02 1.57
C LEU A 164 6.67 14.61 0.73
N ALA A 165 6.10 15.74 1.12
CA ALA A 165 4.97 16.37 0.41
C ALA A 165 5.19 16.57 -1.11
N PRO A 166 6.31 17.16 -1.59
CA PRO A 166 6.52 17.33 -3.03
C PRO A 166 6.67 16.01 -3.78
N ARG A 167 7.10 14.94 -3.10
CA ARG A 167 7.25 13.60 -3.69
C ARG A 167 5.91 12.90 -3.81
N LEU A 168 5.08 12.97 -2.76
CA LEU A 168 3.69 12.51 -2.81
C LEU A 168 2.92 13.22 -3.95
N ALA A 169 3.05 14.54 -4.06
CA ALA A 169 2.38 15.32 -5.11
C ALA A 169 2.73 14.81 -6.53
N ARG A 170 3.99 14.42 -6.78
CA ARG A 170 4.41 13.82 -8.07
C ARG A 170 3.75 12.47 -8.32
N VAL A 171 3.63 11.62 -7.30
CA VAL A 171 2.98 10.31 -7.41
C VAL A 171 1.48 10.46 -7.67
N VAL A 172 0.82 11.35 -6.92
CA VAL A 172 -0.59 11.69 -7.11
C VAL A 172 -0.86 12.21 -8.52
N ALA A 173 -0.07 13.16 -9.01
CA ALA A 173 -0.21 13.68 -10.37
C ALA A 173 -0.05 12.58 -11.44
N ALA A 174 0.89 11.66 -11.26
CA ALA A 174 1.09 10.55 -12.20
C ALA A 174 -0.07 9.53 -12.17
N ARG A 175 -0.60 9.22 -10.97
CA ARG A 175 -1.80 8.39 -10.80
C ARG A 175 -3.00 9.02 -11.50
N ASP A 176 -3.22 10.32 -11.29
CA ASP A 176 -4.39 11.03 -11.80
C ASP A 176 -4.33 11.24 -13.32
N ALA A 177 -3.15 11.52 -13.87
CA ALA A 177 -2.95 11.61 -15.32
C ALA A 177 -3.28 10.30 -16.04
N MET A 178 -2.91 9.16 -15.45
CA MET A 178 -3.22 7.86 -16.01
C MET A 178 -4.71 7.52 -15.85
N ARG A 179 -5.35 7.90 -14.74
CA ARG A 179 -6.82 7.77 -14.58
C ARG A 179 -7.56 8.57 -15.65
N ALA A 180 -7.15 9.81 -15.92
CA ALA A 180 -7.77 10.68 -16.92
C ALA A 180 -7.71 10.07 -18.33
N ARG A 181 -6.59 9.43 -18.69
CA ARG A 181 -6.42 8.76 -19.99
C ARG A 181 -7.41 7.62 -20.27
N TYR A 182 -7.96 7.00 -19.23
CA TYR A 182 -8.93 5.90 -19.36
C TYR A 182 -10.37 6.33 -19.00
N ALA A 183 -10.59 7.62 -18.76
CA ALA A 183 -11.92 8.20 -18.54
C ALA A 183 -12.55 8.76 -19.83
N GLU A 184 -11.79 8.78 -20.93
CA GLU A 184 -12.21 9.06 -22.30
C GLU A 184 -12.53 7.75 -23.04
#